data_AF-A0A813Z5G0-F1
#
_entry.id   AF-A0A813Z5G0-F1
#
_cell.length_a   1.000
_cell.length_b   1.000
_cell.length_c   1.000
_cell.angle_alpha   90.00
_cell.angle_beta   90.00
_cell.angle_gamma   90.00
#
_symmetry.space_group_name_H-M   'P 1'
#
loop_
_entity.id
_entity.type
_entity.pdbx_description
1 polymer ?
#
loop_
_entity_poly.entity_id
_entity_poly.type
_entity_poly.pdbx_seq_one_letter_code
_entity_poly.pdbx_strand_id
1 'polypeptide(L)'
;MSDQYPIVYDTIWGLSFNHDIQQQLRSNPSFIHKLSQLANESDDEQMRKIAHGILWNLEITHQDRSIPQSTNENTFHIMISYSHKEKVLCKQLYDELTKSGYRVWIDFDQMHGNVMDAMAQAIDRSEIIIICMSEQYRQSNFCRAEAHYAFQRQRRIVPVLMQKHYKPDGWLLFLIGQLLYVDFSKYEFVRAMEMLSKELKVTDVTNIGISSVPVAQAIIVKDPSTRDKLPPNILQWTESNVQDWLITHNLQQMSRLLANCDGQSLVYLNKHMKYGEPQQTLKSFYEDCIRHLGENLSLIELSRLQSLMDQQKRFVQSSLRTQGRKNRQ
;
A
#
# COMPACT_ATOMS: atom_id res chain seq x y z
N MET A 1 25.42 15.85 24.89
CA MET A 1 26.36 14.88 24.26
C MET A 1 25.74 14.07 23.11
N SER A 2 24.46 14.23 22.76
CA SER A 2 23.84 13.55 21.59
C SER A 2 24.04 14.28 20.25
N ASP A 3 24.58 15.50 20.29
CA ASP A 3 24.49 16.48 19.18
C ASP A 3 25.66 16.38 18.20
N GLN A 4 26.48 15.33 18.33
CA GLN A 4 27.64 15.06 17.49
C GLN A 4 27.55 13.72 16.74
N TYR A 5 26.40 13.05 16.78
CA TYR A 5 26.25 11.70 16.22
C TYR A 5 25.11 11.63 15.18
N PRO A 6 25.39 11.95 13.91
CA PRO A 6 24.44 11.80 12.80
C PRO A 6 23.79 10.41 12.74
N ILE A 7 24.52 9.37 13.14
CA ILE A 7 24.06 7.97 13.20
C ILE A 7 22.85 7.79 14.13
N VAL A 8 22.83 8.50 15.27
CA VAL A 8 21.72 8.39 16.23
C VAL A 8 20.45 8.95 15.61
N TYR A 9 20.53 10.11 14.97
CA TYR A 9 19.38 10.72 14.31
C TYR A 9 18.96 9.94 13.06
N ASP A 10 19.90 9.39 12.30
CA ASP A 10 19.56 8.52 11.16
C ASP A 10 18.82 7.25 11.61
N THR A 11 19.22 6.67 12.75
CA THR A 11 18.48 5.55 13.38
C THR A 11 17.08 5.99 13.81
N ILE A 12 16.95 7.16 14.45
CA ILE A 12 15.65 7.72 14.83
C ILE A 12 14.78 7.95 13.60
N TRP A 13 15.36 8.38 12.47
CA TRP A 13 14.64 8.52 11.21
C TRP A 13 14.13 7.18 10.68
N GLY A 14 14.97 6.15 10.65
CA GLY A 14 14.53 4.80 10.25
C GLY A 14 13.38 4.26 11.11
N LEU A 15 13.39 4.61 12.41
CA LEU A 15 12.34 4.26 13.36
C LEU A 15 11.07 5.12 13.23
N SER A 16 11.19 6.38 12.81
CA SER A 16 10.04 7.30 12.71
C SER A 16 9.06 6.96 11.59
N PHE A 17 9.34 5.93 10.77
CA PHE A 17 8.35 5.33 9.87
C PHE A 17 7.32 4.44 10.58
N ASN A 18 7.51 4.12 11.86
CA ASN A 18 6.54 3.39 12.68
C ASN A 18 5.61 4.37 13.41
N HIS A 19 4.29 4.16 13.31
CA HIS A 19 3.28 5.07 13.85
C HIS A 19 3.33 5.22 15.38
N ASP A 20 3.58 4.15 16.13
CA ASP A 20 3.67 4.19 17.59
C ASP A 20 4.89 5.00 18.04
N ILE A 21 6.02 4.82 17.33
CA ILE A 21 7.23 5.61 17.57
C ILE A 21 6.98 7.09 17.25
N GLN A 22 6.28 7.40 16.16
CA GLN A 22 5.91 8.79 15.86
C GLN A 22 5.11 9.43 17.00
N GLN A 23 4.13 8.71 17.57
CA GLN A 23 3.35 9.23 18.70
C GLN A 23 4.22 9.48 19.94
N GLN A 24 5.13 8.56 20.25
CA GLN A 24 6.08 8.74 21.36
C GLN A 24 7.00 9.94 21.13
N LEU A 25 7.57 10.09 19.94
CA LEU A 25 8.44 11.23 19.60
C LEU A 25 7.68 12.56 19.66
N ARG A 26 6.44 12.62 19.14
CA ARG A 26 5.57 13.81 19.22
C ARG A 26 5.21 14.18 20.67
N SER A 27 5.09 13.19 21.55
CA SER A 27 4.77 13.41 22.96
C SER A 27 5.89 14.07 23.77
N ASN A 28 7.08 14.26 23.19
CA ASN A 28 8.22 14.88 23.84
C ASN A 28 8.52 16.27 23.22
N PRO A 29 7.99 17.38 23.79
CA PRO A 29 8.17 18.72 23.23
C PRO A 29 9.63 19.18 23.19
N SER A 30 10.44 18.77 24.16
CA SER A 30 11.85 19.14 24.21
C SER A 30 12.65 18.51 23.06
N PHE A 31 12.33 17.27 22.71
CA PHE A 31 12.90 16.60 21.54
C PHE A 31 12.49 17.29 20.24
N ILE A 32 11.20 17.63 20.08
CA ILE A 32 10.71 18.33 18.87
C ILE A 32 11.40 19.70 18.71
N HIS A 33 11.46 20.50 19.78
CA HIS A 33 12.15 21.80 19.74
C HIS A 33 13.61 21.65 19.32
N LYS A 34 14.32 20.68 19.90
CA LYS A 34 15.71 20.38 19.56
C LYS A 34 15.88 19.94 18.11
N LEU A 35 14.97 19.11 17.62
CA LEU A 35 14.97 18.65 16.24
C LEU A 35 14.73 19.81 15.25
N SER A 36 13.80 20.72 15.57
CA SER A 36 13.58 21.95 14.80
C SER A 36 14.79 22.87 14.82
N GLN A 37 15.47 23.00 15.95
CA GLN A 37 16.72 23.76 16.05
C GLN A 37 17.80 23.16 15.15
N LEU A 38 17.99 21.84 15.18
CA LEU A 38 18.96 21.14 14.34
C LEU A 38 18.65 21.25 12.85
N ALA A 39 17.38 21.26 12.46
CA ALA A 39 16.98 21.44 11.08
C ALA A 39 17.36 22.83 10.54
N ASN A 40 17.23 23.88 11.36
CA ASN A 40 17.39 25.28 10.94
C ASN A 40 18.80 25.86 11.19
N GLU A 41 19.46 25.44 12.27
CA GLU A 41 20.67 26.10 12.81
C GLU A 41 21.94 25.24 12.75
N SER A 42 21.85 23.95 12.40
CA SER A 42 23.04 23.08 12.31
C SER A 42 23.93 23.48 11.15
N ASP A 43 25.24 23.59 11.36
CA ASP A 43 26.24 23.81 10.29
C ASP A 43 26.41 22.56 9.39
N ASP A 44 26.19 21.36 9.94
CA ASP A 44 26.25 20.10 9.22
C ASP A 44 25.02 19.90 8.33
N GLU A 45 25.24 19.87 7.01
CA GLU A 45 24.19 19.67 6.01
C GLU A 45 23.49 18.31 6.14
N GLN A 46 24.24 17.25 6.40
CA GLN A 46 23.66 15.91 6.57
C GLN A 46 22.75 15.89 7.78
N MET A 47 23.17 16.52 8.88
CA MET A 47 22.38 16.63 10.09
C MET A 47 21.07 17.42 9.86
N ARG A 48 21.14 18.54 9.12
CA ARG A 48 19.94 19.30 8.71
C ARG A 48 18.97 18.42 7.90
N LYS A 49 19.48 17.68 6.91
CA LYS A 49 18.65 16.81 6.07
C LYS A 49 17.98 15.70 6.89
N ILE A 50 18.70 15.05 7.79
CA ILE A 50 18.15 14.02 8.68
C ILE A 50 17.08 14.62 9.58
N ALA A 51 17.33 15.80 10.18
CA ALA A 51 16.36 16.46 11.04
C ALA A 51 15.06 16.81 10.31
N HIS A 52 15.16 17.35 9.09
CA HIS A 52 14.00 17.59 8.22
C HIS A 52 13.26 16.30 7.86
N GLY A 53 13.98 15.20 7.59
CA GLY A 53 13.39 13.90 7.32
C GLY A 53 12.60 13.31 8.50
N ILE A 54 13.11 13.49 9.72
CA ILE A 54 12.38 13.07 10.94
C ILE A 54 11.14 13.96 11.12
N LEU A 55 11.29 15.30 11.03
CA LEU A 55 10.17 16.24 11.15
C LEU A 55 9.07 15.92 10.14
N TRP A 56 9.46 15.63 8.89
CA TRP A 56 8.56 15.15 7.86
C TRP A 56 7.76 13.95 8.34
N ASN A 57 8.39 12.87 8.78
CA ASN A 57 7.65 11.69 9.27
C ASN A 57 6.76 12.00 10.49
N LEU A 58 7.08 13.03 11.28
CA LEU A 58 6.30 13.47 12.43
C LEU A 58 5.19 14.47 12.06
N GLU A 59 5.11 15.00 10.85
CA GLU A 59 3.96 15.78 10.41
C GLU A 59 2.73 14.85 10.23
N ILE A 60 1.60 15.25 10.80
CA ILE A 60 0.34 14.48 10.73
C ILE A 60 -0.34 14.68 9.36
N THR A 61 0.01 15.75 8.65
CA THR A 61 -0.86 16.37 7.64
C THR A 61 -0.21 16.51 6.27
N HIS A 62 0.54 15.49 5.82
CA HIS A 62 1.02 15.46 4.43
C HIS A 62 -0.09 15.41 3.39
N GLN A 63 -1.28 14.95 3.79
CA GLN A 63 -2.45 14.86 2.91
C GLN A 63 -3.06 16.24 2.61
N ASP A 64 -3.10 17.16 3.58
CA ASP A 64 -3.67 18.51 3.39
C ASP A 64 -2.71 19.49 2.71
N ARG A 65 -1.47 19.09 2.41
CA ARG A 65 -0.64 19.86 1.48
C ARG A 65 -1.39 19.95 0.16
N SER A 66 -1.93 21.13 -0.12
CA SER A 66 -2.60 21.45 -1.37
C SER A 66 -1.63 21.13 -2.51
N ILE A 67 -2.02 20.20 -3.39
CA ILE A 67 -1.34 20.03 -4.67
C ILE A 67 -1.39 21.40 -5.34
N PRO A 68 -0.24 22.05 -5.63
CA PRO A 68 -0.26 23.35 -6.28
C PRO A 68 -1.12 23.24 -7.54
N GLN A 69 -2.14 24.10 -7.68
CA GLN A 69 -2.91 24.15 -8.91
C GLN A 69 -1.92 24.38 -10.06
N SER A 70 -1.77 23.36 -10.90
CA SER A 70 -0.82 23.36 -11.99
C SER A 70 -1.23 24.42 -12.99
N THR A 71 -0.49 25.54 -13.03
CA THR A 71 -0.29 26.22 -14.31
C THR A 71 0.39 25.19 -15.22
N ASN A 72 -0.20 24.88 -16.37
CA ASN A 72 0.14 23.78 -17.28
C ASN A 72 1.61 23.64 -17.72
N GLU A 73 2.52 24.50 -17.26
CA GLU A 73 3.88 24.60 -17.79
C GLU A 73 4.93 23.72 -17.08
N ASN A 74 4.63 23.06 -15.94
CA ASN A 74 5.69 22.37 -15.17
C ASN A 74 5.29 21.04 -14.48
N THR A 75 4.52 20.19 -15.17
CA THR A 75 4.28 18.80 -14.75
C THR A 75 5.27 17.82 -15.40
N PHE A 76 5.55 16.71 -14.75
CA PHE A 76 6.37 15.63 -15.28
C PHE A 76 5.48 14.40 -15.54
N HIS A 77 5.78 13.66 -16.60
CA HIS A 77 5.10 12.38 -16.81
C HIS A 77 5.64 11.34 -15.83
N ILE A 78 6.95 11.36 -15.58
CA ILE A 78 7.65 10.34 -14.80
C ILE A 78 8.62 10.98 -13.82
N MET A 79 8.60 10.53 -12.57
CA MET A 79 9.69 10.70 -11.61
C MET A 79 10.48 9.39 -11.50
N ILE A 80 11.80 9.45 -11.51
CA ILE A 80 12.66 8.30 -11.20
C ILE A 80 13.17 8.44 -9.77
N SER A 81 12.69 7.58 -8.88
CA SER A 81 13.18 7.44 -7.50
C SER A 81 14.23 6.33 -7.47
N TYR A 82 15.46 6.67 -7.09
CA TYR A 82 16.61 5.76 -7.13
C TYR A 82 17.63 6.05 -6.02
N SER A 83 18.48 5.08 -5.71
CA SER A 83 19.65 5.33 -4.86
C SER A 83 20.82 5.80 -5.71
N HIS A 84 21.58 6.80 -5.25
CA HIS A 84 22.70 7.34 -6.01
C HIS A 84 23.79 6.31 -6.37
N LYS A 85 23.83 5.14 -5.71
CA LYS A 85 24.74 4.05 -6.12
C LYS A 85 24.40 3.46 -7.49
N GLU A 86 23.15 3.59 -7.93
CA GLU A 86 22.66 3.14 -9.25
C GLU A 86 22.61 4.28 -10.30
N LYS A 87 23.32 5.41 -10.07
CA LYS A 87 23.28 6.61 -10.92
C LYS A 87 23.56 6.36 -12.40
N VAL A 88 24.49 5.46 -12.73
CA VAL A 88 24.84 5.18 -14.13
C VAL A 88 23.66 4.57 -14.89
N LEU A 89 23.05 3.54 -14.33
CA LEU A 89 21.93 2.84 -14.96
C LEU A 89 20.66 3.70 -14.97
N CYS A 90 20.41 4.47 -13.90
CA CYS A 90 19.27 5.39 -13.85
C CYS A 90 19.42 6.57 -14.81
N LYS A 91 20.65 7.01 -15.08
CA LYS A 91 20.92 8.01 -16.13
C LYS A 91 20.60 7.45 -17.52
N GLN A 92 20.99 6.22 -17.82
CA GLN A 92 20.63 5.57 -19.09
C GLN A 92 19.11 5.44 -19.24
N LEU A 93 18.42 5.05 -18.17
CA LEU A 93 16.95 5.00 -18.12
C LEU A 93 16.33 6.37 -18.40
N TYR A 94 16.83 7.42 -17.73
CA TYR A 94 16.40 8.80 -17.95
C TYR A 94 16.56 9.24 -19.41
N ASP A 95 17.74 8.99 -20.00
CA ASP A 95 18.05 9.37 -21.37
C ASP A 95 17.10 8.69 -22.37
N GLU A 96 16.83 7.39 -22.21
CA GLU A 96 15.90 6.66 -23.10
C GLU A 96 14.44 7.06 -22.94
N LEU A 97 13.98 7.29 -21.70
CA LEU A 97 12.61 7.78 -21.47
C LEU A 97 12.41 9.19 -22.05
N THR A 98 13.41 10.06 -21.91
CA THR A 98 13.38 11.41 -22.50
C THR A 98 13.40 11.36 -24.02
N LYS A 99 14.24 10.52 -24.64
CA LYS A 99 14.23 10.27 -26.09
C LYS A 99 12.89 9.73 -26.58
N SER A 100 12.19 8.96 -25.75
CA SER A 100 10.85 8.44 -26.04
C SER A 100 9.73 9.47 -25.88
N GLY A 101 10.06 10.73 -25.55
CA GLY A 101 9.11 11.85 -25.47
C GLY A 101 8.52 12.09 -24.08
N TYR A 102 8.98 11.39 -23.03
CA TYR A 102 8.50 11.64 -21.67
C TYR A 102 9.21 12.86 -21.05
N ARG A 103 8.45 13.69 -20.31
CA ARG A 103 9.01 14.67 -19.39
C ARG A 103 9.38 13.94 -18.11
N VAL A 104 10.67 13.71 -17.89
CA VAL A 104 11.17 12.92 -16.77
C VAL A 104 11.85 13.83 -15.75
N TRP A 105 11.59 13.60 -14.47
CA TRP A 105 12.32 14.20 -13.36
C TRP A 105 13.20 13.15 -12.69
N ILE A 106 14.44 13.53 -12.35
CA ILE A 106 15.39 12.71 -11.59
C ILE A 106 16.35 13.63 -10.83
N ASP A 107 16.71 13.27 -9.60
CA ASP A 107 17.69 14.02 -8.80
C ASP A 107 19.12 13.53 -9.07
N PHE A 108 19.83 14.19 -9.99
CA PHE A 108 21.22 13.86 -10.29
C PHE A 108 22.24 14.43 -9.31
N ASP A 109 21.95 15.60 -8.73
CA ASP A 109 22.94 16.45 -8.06
C ASP A 109 22.87 16.39 -6.54
N GLN A 110 22.06 15.46 -6.00
CA GLN A 110 21.72 15.35 -4.59
C GLN A 110 21.09 16.65 -4.12
N MET A 111 19.77 16.71 -4.01
CA MET A 111 19.08 17.91 -3.56
C MET A 111 19.76 18.54 -2.32
N HIS A 112 20.06 19.84 -2.42
CA HIS A 112 20.62 20.65 -1.33
C HIS A 112 19.51 21.53 -0.74
N GLY A 113 19.63 21.89 0.53
CA GLY A 113 18.60 22.68 1.22
C GLY A 113 17.38 21.84 1.62
N ASN A 114 16.17 22.28 1.28
CA ASN A 114 14.93 21.63 1.71
C ASN A 114 14.56 20.43 0.82
N VAL A 115 15.31 19.34 1.02
CA VAL A 115 15.21 18.09 0.24
C VAL A 115 13.81 17.50 0.30
N MET A 116 13.18 17.50 1.48
CA MET A 116 11.85 16.89 1.67
C MET A 116 10.77 17.63 0.87
N ASP A 117 10.83 18.96 0.80
CA ASP A 117 9.87 19.73 0.01
C ASP A 117 10.08 19.60 -1.49
N ALA A 118 11.34 19.60 -1.94
CA ALA A 118 11.65 19.41 -3.35
C ALA A 118 11.24 18.00 -3.82
N MET A 119 11.51 16.98 -3.00
CA MET A 119 11.03 15.61 -3.17
C MET A 119 9.50 15.55 -3.27
N ALA A 120 8.79 16.17 -2.33
CA ALA A 120 7.33 16.18 -2.31
C ALA A 120 6.75 16.87 -3.56
N GLN A 121 7.33 18.00 -3.98
CA GLN A 121 6.93 18.70 -5.19
C GLN A 121 7.17 17.86 -6.45
N ALA A 122 8.28 17.14 -6.53
CA ALA A 122 8.57 16.26 -7.66
C ALA A 122 7.53 15.14 -7.76
N ILE A 123 7.20 14.49 -6.64
CA ILE A 123 6.15 13.47 -6.56
C ILE A 123 4.78 14.06 -6.91
N ASP A 124 4.45 15.23 -6.38
CA ASP A 124 3.14 15.85 -6.59
C ASP A 124 2.92 16.31 -8.04
N ARG A 125 4.00 16.67 -8.74
CA ARG A 125 4.00 17.08 -10.15
C ARG A 125 4.20 15.93 -11.13
N SER A 126 4.35 14.70 -10.65
CA SER A 126 4.57 13.52 -11.48
C SER A 126 3.34 12.61 -11.51
N GLU A 127 3.07 12.02 -12.67
CA GLU A 127 1.98 11.05 -12.83
C GLU A 127 2.42 9.64 -12.44
N ILE A 128 3.62 9.26 -12.87
CA ILE A 128 4.22 7.94 -12.64
C ILE A 128 5.49 8.09 -11.81
N ILE A 129 5.66 7.23 -10.81
CA ILE A 129 6.87 7.13 -10.01
C ILE A 129 7.52 5.78 -10.31
N ILE A 130 8.67 5.81 -10.97
CA ILE A 130 9.49 4.62 -11.16
C ILE A 130 10.35 4.42 -9.90
N ILE A 131 10.19 3.27 -9.25
CA ILE A 131 11.01 2.89 -8.10
C ILE A 131 12.12 1.96 -8.56
N CYS A 132 13.36 2.45 -8.57
CA CYS A 132 14.56 1.70 -8.91
C CYS A 132 15.05 0.88 -7.72
N MET A 133 14.54 -0.34 -7.60
CA MET A 133 14.80 -1.25 -6.49
C MET A 133 16.24 -1.79 -6.50
N SER A 134 16.90 -1.60 -5.37
CA SER A 134 18.22 -2.16 -5.01
C SER A 134 18.28 -2.30 -3.48
N GLU A 135 19.29 -3.01 -2.97
CA GLU A 135 19.52 -3.09 -1.53
C GLU A 135 19.81 -1.70 -0.93
N GLN A 136 20.45 -0.83 -1.71
CA GLN A 136 20.81 0.51 -1.29
C GLN A 136 19.61 1.44 -1.28
N TYR A 137 18.70 1.28 -2.25
CA TYR A 137 17.40 1.93 -2.23
C TYR A 137 16.62 1.56 -0.97
N ARG A 138 16.58 0.26 -0.64
CA ARG A 138 15.87 -0.26 0.53
C ARG A 138 16.43 0.27 1.87
N GLN A 139 17.74 0.49 1.95
CA GLN A 139 18.40 1.00 3.14
C GLN A 139 18.30 2.53 3.30
N SER A 140 17.98 3.27 2.25
CA SER A 140 17.94 4.73 2.26
C SER A 140 16.64 5.26 2.87
N ASN A 141 16.75 6.03 3.96
CA ASN A 141 15.61 6.71 4.58
C ASN A 141 14.96 7.74 3.63
N PHE A 142 15.74 8.39 2.76
CA PHE A 142 15.21 9.29 1.73
C PHE A 142 14.35 8.52 0.71
N CYS A 143 14.89 7.43 0.15
CA CYS A 143 14.16 6.61 -0.83
C CYS A 143 12.89 6.00 -0.20
N ARG A 144 12.97 5.61 1.07
CA ARG A 144 11.81 5.15 1.83
C ARG A 144 10.76 6.26 1.97
N ALA A 145 11.16 7.49 2.30
CA ALA A 145 10.24 8.62 2.39
C ALA A 145 9.58 8.95 1.05
N GLU A 146 10.34 8.94 -0.05
CA GLU A 146 9.82 9.08 -1.42
C GLU A 146 8.74 8.05 -1.74
N ALA A 147 9.07 6.77 -1.55
CA ALA A 147 8.15 5.68 -1.85
C ALA A 147 6.87 5.77 -1.01
N HIS A 148 7.00 6.02 0.30
CA HIS A 148 5.86 6.18 1.20
C HIS A 148 4.99 7.38 0.82
N TYR A 149 5.59 8.52 0.46
CA TYR A 149 4.82 9.70 0.05
C TYR A 149 4.13 9.49 -1.30
N ALA A 150 4.81 8.89 -2.28
CA ALA A 150 4.22 8.49 -3.55
C ALA A 150 2.99 7.57 -3.35
N PHE A 151 3.11 6.59 -2.45
CA PHE A 151 2.02 5.69 -2.09
C PHE A 151 0.86 6.45 -1.41
N GLN A 152 1.16 7.32 -0.45
CA GLN A 152 0.14 8.16 0.23
C GLN A 152 -0.59 9.10 -0.74
N ARG A 153 0.11 9.61 -1.74
CA ARG A 153 -0.44 10.44 -2.83
C ARG A 153 -1.12 9.63 -3.93
N GLN A 154 -1.22 8.30 -3.78
CA GLN A 154 -1.81 7.39 -4.76
C GLN A 154 -1.21 7.54 -6.17
N ARG A 155 0.09 7.87 -6.25
CA ARG A 155 0.79 7.96 -7.53
C ARG A 155 0.97 6.57 -8.11
N ARG A 156 0.99 6.50 -9.45
CA ARG A 156 1.20 5.23 -10.13
C ARG A 156 2.66 4.79 -9.95
N ILE A 157 2.88 3.78 -9.13
CA ILE A 157 4.21 3.22 -8.88
C ILE A 157 4.52 2.13 -9.91
N VAL A 158 5.68 2.24 -10.56
CA VAL A 158 6.22 1.22 -11.47
C VAL A 158 7.57 0.74 -10.93
N PRO A 159 7.63 -0.44 -10.30
CA PRO A 159 8.87 -0.95 -9.75
C PRO A 159 9.79 -1.49 -10.85
N VAL A 160 11.08 -1.21 -10.75
CA VAL A 160 12.12 -1.76 -11.64
C VAL A 160 13.28 -2.30 -10.81
N LEU A 161 13.76 -3.50 -11.13
CA LEU A 161 14.87 -4.12 -10.42
C LEU A 161 16.19 -3.76 -11.09
N MET A 162 17.05 -3.00 -10.38
CA MET A 162 18.33 -2.51 -10.91
C MET A 162 19.53 -3.34 -10.44
N GLN A 163 19.37 -4.15 -9.39
CA GLN A 163 20.46 -4.93 -8.79
C GLN A 163 20.26 -6.43 -9.00
N LYS A 164 21.30 -7.09 -9.51
CA LYS A 164 21.31 -8.53 -9.74
C LYS A 164 21.16 -9.30 -8.43
N HIS A 165 20.30 -10.32 -8.44
CA HIS A 165 19.99 -11.19 -7.30
C HIS A 165 19.35 -10.49 -6.10
N TYR A 166 19.03 -9.20 -6.21
CA TYR A 166 18.27 -8.52 -5.18
C TYR A 166 16.82 -8.99 -5.20
N LYS A 167 16.24 -9.18 -4.02
CA LYS A 167 14.82 -9.43 -3.83
C LYS A 167 14.30 -8.40 -2.84
N PRO A 168 13.23 -7.67 -3.17
CA PRO A 168 12.63 -6.73 -2.23
C PRO A 168 12.16 -7.49 -1.00
N ASP A 169 12.43 -6.92 0.18
CA ASP A 169 11.98 -7.43 1.47
C ASP A 169 11.54 -6.27 2.39
N GLY A 170 11.08 -6.61 3.59
CA GLY A 170 10.68 -5.65 4.61
C GLY A 170 9.66 -4.61 4.10
N TRP A 171 9.90 -3.35 4.43
CA TRP A 171 9.00 -2.23 4.08
C TRP A 171 8.81 -2.08 2.56
N LEU A 172 9.86 -2.35 1.77
CA LEU A 172 9.81 -2.16 0.32
C LEU A 172 8.90 -3.22 -0.31
N LEU A 173 9.01 -4.48 0.14
CA LEU A 173 8.12 -5.56 -0.31
C LEU A 173 6.66 -5.29 0.05
N PHE A 174 6.38 -4.79 1.26
CA PHE A 174 5.01 -4.43 1.66
C PHE A 174 4.45 -3.28 0.83
N LEU A 175 5.29 -2.32 0.43
CA LEU A 175 4.87 -1.15 -0.34
C LEU A 175 4.59 -1.51 -1.80
N ILE A 176 5.45 -2.29 -2.45
CA ILE A 176 5.25 -2.72 -3.85
C ILE A 176 4.24 -3.86 -3.97
N GLY A 177 4.08 -4.68 -2.93
CA GLY A 177 3.11 -5.78 -2.88
C GLY A 177 3.24 -6.75 -4.06
N GLN A 178 2.14 -6.89 -4.81
CA GLN A 178 2.03 -7.78 -5.98
C GLN A 178 2.30 -7.07 -7.32
N LEU A 179 2.79 -5.83 -7.29
CA LEU A 179 3.12 -5.12 -8.53
C LEU A 179 4.16 -5.89 -9.33
N LEU A 180 3.89 -6.05 -10.63
CA LEU A 180 4.88 -6.59 -11.56
C LEU A 180 6.03 -5.59 -11.68
N TYR A 181 7.25 -6.11 -11.73
CA TYR A 181 8.46 -5.30 -11.87
C TYR A 181 9.25 -5.71 -13.11
N VAL A 182 9.90 -4.74 -13.73
CA VAL A 182 10.80 -4.98 -14.86
C VAL A 182 12.21 -5.18 -14.34
N ASP A 183 12.85 -6.27 -14.74
CA ASP A 183 14.17 -6.66 -14.25
C ASP A 183 15.29 -6.24 -15.22
N PHE A 184 15.94 -5.11 -14.94
CA PHE A 184 17.09 -4.59 -15.68
C PHE A 184 18.40 -5.33 -15.35
N SER A 185 18.40 -6.18 -14.32
CA SER A 185 19.56 -6.99 -13.95
C SER A 185 19.61 -8.35 -14.66
N LYS A 186 18.46 -8.81 -15.15
CA LYS A 186 18.30 -10.11 -15.83
C LYS A 186 18.33 -9.99 -17.35
N TYR A 187 17.77 -8.93 -17.91
CA TYR A 187 17.68 -8.74 -19.36
C TYR A 187 18.67 -7.67 -19.83
N GLU A 188 19.09 -7.78 -21.10
CA GLU A 188 19.79 -6.69 -21.79
C GLU A 188 18.97 -5.39 -21.71
N PHE A 189 19.65 -4.27 -21.53
CA PHE A 189 19.02 -2.97 -21.24
C PHE A 189 17.92 -2.61 -22.24
N VAL A 190 18.16 -2.81 -23.54
CA VAL A 190 17.19 -2.52 -24.61
C VAL A 190 15.91 -3.33 -24.42
N ARG A 191 16.02 -4.64 -24.10
CA ARG A 191 14.86 -5.51 -23.89
C ARG A 191 14.10 -5.13 -22.62
N ALA A 192 14.81 -4.78 -21.54
CA ALA A 192 14.19 -4.29 -20.32
C ALA A 192 13.44 -2.96 -20.58
N MET A 193 14.02 -2.06 -21.37
CA MET A 193 13.38 -0.80 -21.78
C MET A 193 12.12 -1.02 -22.61
N GLU A 194 12.09 -2.01 -23.50
CA GLU A 194 10.87 -2.39 -24.24
C GLU A 194 9.76 -2.87 -23.30
N MET A 195 10.11 -3.71 -22.31
CA MET A 195 9.17 -4.19 -21.30
C MET A 195 8.63 -3.02 -20.46
N LEU A 196 9.51 -2.15 -19.97
CA LEU A 196 9.12 -0.96 -19.23
C LEU A 196 8.23 -0.04 -20.06
N SER A 197 8.57 0.18 -21.34
CA SER A 197 7.76 1.03 -22.23
C SER A 197 6.35 0.47 -22.43
N LYS A 198 6.20 -0.86 -22.47
CA LYS A 198 4.88 -1.51 -22.51
C LYS A 198 4.12 -1.25 -21.21
N GLU A 199 4.76 -1.50 -20.06
CA GLU A 199 4.14 -1.24 -18.76
C GLU A 199 3.68 0.22 -18.66
N LEU A 200 4.52 1.19 -19.05
CA LEU A 200 4.18 2.62 -19.02
C LEU A 200 2.95 2.94 -19.90
N LYS A 201 2.83 2.34 -21.09
CA LYS A 201 1.76 2.59 -22.09
C LYS A 201 0.45 1.86 -21.83
N VAL A 202 0.45 0.71 -21.15
CA VAL A 202 -0.75 -0.13 -20.93
C VAL A 202 -1.91 0.64 -20.28
N THR A 203 -1.68 1.82 -19.74
CA THR A 203 -2.68 2.63 -19.04
C THR A 203 -3.27 3.80 -19.86
N ASP A 204 -2.71 4.16 -21.02
CA ASP A 204 -3.34 5.18 -21.90
C ASP A 204 -4.67 4.69 -22.50
N VAL A 205 -4.89 3.37 -22.53
CA VAL A 205 -6.11 2.75 -23.08
C VAL A 205 -7.26 2.72 -22.05
N THR A 206 -6.99 3.02 -20.77
CA THR A 206 -8.02 3.06 -19.72
C THR A 206 -8.62 4.44 -19.45
N ASN A 207 -8.28 5.43 -20.29
CA ASN A 207 -8.87 6.78 -20.28
C ASN A 207 -9.89 6.96 -21.44
N ILE A 208 -10.76 5.97 -21.67
CA ILE A 208 -12.02 6.20 -22.40
C ILE A 208 -13.10 6.40 -21.36
N GLY A 209 -13.76 7.56 -21.46
CA GLY A 209 -14.85 7.96 -20.59
C GLY A 209 -15.89 6.87 -20.37
N ILE A 210 -16.46 6.94 -19.18
CA ILE A 210 -17.64 6.20 -18.72
C ILE A 210 -18.68 6.14 -19.85
N SER A 211 -18.74 5.01 -20.53
CA SER A 211 -19.82 4.62 -21.42
C SER A 211 -19.90 3.10 -21.40
N SER A 212 -20.80 2.66 -20.53
CA SER A 212 -21.68 1.50 -20.68
C SER A 212 -21.32 0.43 -21.74
N VAL A 213 -21.30 -0.82 -21.23
CA VAL A 213 -21.64 -2.11 -21.88
C VAL A 213 -20.43 -2.89 -22.47
N PRO A 214 -20.38 -4.26 -22.44
CA PRO A 214 -21.32 -5.26 -21.90
C PRO A 214 -20.75 -6.25 -20.86
N VAL A 215 -21.72 -6.77 -20.11
CA VAL A 215 -21.69 -8.04 -19.37
C VAL A 215 -21.47 -9.24 -20.31
N ALA A 216 -20.74 -10.23 -19.79
CA ALA A 216 -20.65 -11.65 -20.17
C ALA A 216 -19.75 -12.06 -21.35
N GLN A 217 -18.73 -12.87 -21.03
CA GLN A 217 -18.68 -14.33 -21.26
C GLN A 217 -17.34 -14.85 -20.71
N ALA A 218 -17.18 -16.04 -20.13
CA ALA A 218 -18.05 -17.02 -19.51
C ALA A 218 -17.07 -17.99 -18.82
N ILE A 219 -17.12 -18.14 -17.49
CA ILE A 219 -16.59 -19.35 -16.85
C ILE A 219 -17.81 -20.20 -16.52
N ILE A 220 -18.00 -21.17 -17.41
CA ILE A 220 -18.74 -22.43 -17.30
C ILE A 220 -19.53 -22.60 -16.00
N VAL A 221 -20.85 -22.48 -16.13
CA VAL A 221 -21.85 -22.96 -15.19
C VAL A 221 -21.72 -24.48 -15.05
N LYS A 222 -21.56 -24.97 -13.82
CA LYS A 222 -22.06 -26.29 -13.43
C LYS A 222 -23.41 -26.11 -12.74
N ASP A 223 -24.43 -26.61 -13.44
CA ASP A 223 -25.76 -27.08 -13.01
C ASP A 223 -26.32 -26.67 -11.61
N PRO A 224 -27.51 -26.03 -11.50
CA PRO A 224 -28.15 -25.60 -10.24
C PRO A 224 -28.82 -26.72 -9.41
N SER A 225 -28.39 -27.97 -9.51
CA SER A 225 -29.21 -29.14 -9.12
C SER A 225 -28.69 -30.00 -7.96
N THR A 226 -27.83 -29.49 -7.08
CA THR A 226 -27.54 -30.14 -5.79
C THR A 226 -27.58 -29.13 -4.67
N ARG A 227 -28.71 -29.08 -3.94
CA ARG A 227 -28.79 -28.46 -2.61
C ARG A 227 -27.96 -29.29 -1.65
N ASP A 228 -26.64 -29.14 -1.71
CA ASP A 228 -25.78 -29.61 -0.65
C ASP A 228 -26.07 -28.74 0.58
N LYS A 229 -26.66 -29.35 1.60
CA LYS A 229 -26.82 -28.72 2.91
C LYS A 229 -25.43 -28.24 3.34
N LEU A 230 -25.28 -26.93 3.54
CA LEU A 230 -24.07 -26.35 4.11
C LEU A 230 -23.64 -27.18 5.33
N PRO A 231 -22.35 -27.54 5.45
CA PRO A 231 -21.86 -28.29 6.61
C PRO A 231 -22.32 -27.61 7.91
N PRO A 232 -22.76 -28.37 8.93
CA PRO A 232 -23.31 -27.77 10.16
C PRO A 232 -22.26 -26.99 10.97
N ASN A 233 -20.98 -27.21 10.70
CA ASN A 233 -19.87 -26.50 11.33
C ASN A 233 -19.21 -25.55 10.31
N ILE A 234 -19.29 -24.26 10.60
CA ILE A 234 -18.70 -23.18 9.80
C ILE A 234 -17.18 -23.35 9.60
N LEU A 235 -16.47 -24.02 10.51
CA LEU A 235 -15.03 -24.28 10.37
C LEU A 235 -14.69 -25.25 9.23
N GLN A 236 -15.68 -25.97 8.69
CA GLN A 236 -15.50 -26.89 7.57
C GLN A 236 -15.93 -26.28 6.24
N TRP A 237 -16.32 -25.00 6.23
CA TRP A 237 -16.77 -24.34 5.01
C TRP A 237 -15.59 -23.97 4.13
N THR A 238 -15.67 -24.38 2.87
CA THR A 238 -14.77 -23.94 1.81
C THR A 238 -15.12 -22.51 1.36
N GLU A 239 -14.25 -21.88 0.58
CA GLU A 239 -14.49 -20.56 -0.03
C GLU A 239 -15.82 -20.52 -0.80
N SER A 240 -16.14 -21.58 -1.56
CA SER A 240 -17.43 -21.70 -2.26
C SER A 240 -18.61 -21.73 -1.30
N ASN A 241 -18.50 -22.44 -0.17
CA ASN A 241 -19.58 -22.51 0.81
C ASN A 241 -19.83 -21.16 1.50
N VAL A 242 -18.76 -20.40 1.76
CA VAL A 242 -18.86 -19.03 2.31
C VAL A 242 -19.53 -18.11 1.29
N GLN A 243 -19.12 -18.17 0.02
CA GLN A 243 -19.73 -17.38 -1.06
C GLN A 243 -21.22 -17.67 -1.22
N ASP A 244 -21.60 -18.94 -1.32
CA ASP A 244 -22.99 -19.36 -1.44
C ASP A 244 -23.83 -18.88 -0.24
N TRP A 245 -23.26 -18.95 0.97
CA TRP A 245 -23.91 -18.49 2.19
C TRP A 245 -24.12 -16.98 2.21
N LEU A 246 -23.12 -16.18 1.84
CA LEU A 246 -23.21 -14.72 1.79
C LEU A 246 -24.26 -14.26 0.75
N ILE A 247 -24.25 -14.87 -0.43
CA ILE A 247 -25.21 -14.57 -1.50
C ILE A 247 -26.63 -14.96 -1.08
N THR A 248 -26.83 -16.13 -0.48
CA THR A 248 -28.15 -16.62 -0.03
C THR A 248 -28.79 -15.70 1.01
N HIS A 249 -27.98 -15.01 1.82
CA HIS A 249 -28.45 -14.06 2.84
C HIS A 249 -28.49 -12.60 2.36
N ASN A 250 -28.36 -12.37 1.05
CA ASN A 250 -28.36 -11.04 0.43
C ASN A 250 -27.24 -10.10 0.95
N LEU A 251 -26.03 -10.63 1.13
CA LEU A 251 -24.83 -9.86 1.49
C LEU A 251 -23.90 -9.72 0.28
N GLN A 252 -24.30 -8.89 -0.70
CA GLN A 252 -23.66 -8.80 -2.01
C GLN A 252 -22.36 -7.97 -2.01
N GLN A 253 -22.23 -7.01 -1.08
CA GLN A 253 -20.97 -6.31 -0.88
C GLN A 253 -19.99 -7.20 -0.10
N MET A 254 -20.46 -7.91 0.93
CA MET A 254 -19.61 -8.82 1.69
C MET A 254 -19.16 -10.04 0.88
N SER A 255 -20.00 -10.59 -0.02
CA SER A 255 -19.59 -11.69 -0.91
C SER A 255 -18.41 -11.29 -1.80
N ARG A 256 -18.47 -10.09 -2.39
CA ARG A 256 -17.37 -9.55 -3.22
C ARG A 256 -16.13 -9.24 -2.39
N LEU A 257 -16.29 -8.67 -1.19
CA LEU A 257 -15.17 -8.33 -0.30
C LEU A 257 -14.45 -9.58 0.23
N LEU A 258 -15.22 -10.62 0.54
CA LEU A 258 -14.74 -11.87 1.15
C LEU A 258 -14.64 -13.00 0.11
N ALA A 259 -14.35 -12.65 -1.16
CA ALA A 259 -14.29 -13.57 -2.31
C ALA A 259 -13.46 -14.83 -2.03
N ASN A 260 -12.31 -14.66 -1.36
CA ASN A 260 -11.34 -15.73 -1.09
C ASN A 260 -11.34 -16.14 0.40
N CYS A 261 -12.46 -15.94 1.11
CA CYS A 261 -12.56 -16.21 2.54
C CYS A 261 -13.16 -17.61 2.77
N ASP A 262 -12.42 -18.49 3.43
CA ASP A 262 -12.95 -19.76 3.92
C ASP A 262 -13.63 -19.60 5.30
N GLY A 263 -14.33 -20.63 5.75
CA GLY A 263 -15.10 -20.57 6.99
C GLY A 263 -14.25 -20.34 8.24
N GLN A 264 -13.02 -20.83 8.24
CA GLN A 264 -12.07 -20.60 9.33
C GLN A 264 -11.65 -19.13 9.39
N SER A 265 -11.29 -18.53 8.25
CA SER A 265 -10.96 -17.11 8.13
C SER A 265 -12.13 -16.23 8.54
N LEU A 266 -13.36 -16.60 8.16
CA LEU A 266 -14.57 -15.88 8.54
C LEU A 266 -14.80 -15.86 10.07
N VAL A 267 -14.53 -16.98 10.74
CA VAL A 267 -14.60 -17.07 12.22
C VAL A 267 -13.54 -16.21 12.89
N TYR A 268 -12.29 -16.24 12.41
CA TYR A 268 -11.22 -15.40 12.95
C TYR A 268 -11.51 -13.92 12.75
N LEU A 269 -11.97 -13.55 11.56
CA LEU A 269 -12.38 -12.19 11.24
C LEU A 269 -13.48 -11.70 12.21
N ASN A 270 -14.51 -12.50 12.44
CA ASN A 270 -15.56 -12.17 13.41
C ASN A 270 -15.02 -12.07 14.85
N LYS A 271 -14.00 -12.85 15.22
CA LYS A 271 -13.33 -12.73 16.52
C LYS A 271 -12.56 -11.41 16.63
N HIS A 272 -11.85 -11.00 15.57
CA HIS A 272 -11.17 -9.71 15.51
C HIS A 272 -12.14 -8.54 15.60
N MET A 273 -13.28 -8.60 14.91
CA MET A 273 -14.31 -7.56 15.00
C MET A 273 -14.94 -7.43 16.39
N LYS A 274 -15.05 -8.53 17.15
CA LYS A 274 -15.72 -8.54 18.47
C LYS A 274 -14.80 -8.24 19.66
N TYR A 275 -13.55 -8.68 19.57
CA TYR A 275 -12.62 -8.64 20.70
C TYR A 275 -11.35 -7.82 20.42
N GLY A 276 -11.18 -7.30 19.20
CA GLY A 276 -10.10 -6.38 18.86
C GLY A 276 -10.49 -4.92 19.06
N GLU A 277 -9.68 -4.01 18.52
CA GLU A 277 -9.94 -2.56 18.51
C GLU A 277 -11.04 -2.22 17.47
N PRO A 278 -12.28 -1.89 17.89
CA PRO A 278 -13.43 -1.83 16.98
C PRO A 278 -13.31 -0.71 15.95
N GLN A 279 -12.75 0.43 16.35
CA GLN A 279 -12.59 1.61 15.49
C GLN A 279 -11.52 1.38 14.42
N GLN A 280 -10.43 0.71 14.77
CA GLN A 280 -9.36 0.38 13.82
C GLN A 280 -9.81 -0.71 12.84
N THR A 281 -10.51 -1.73 13.34
CA THR A 281 -11.01 -2.83 12.50
C THR A 281 -12.06 -2.32 11.50
N LEU A 282 -12.98 -1.46 11.92
CA LEU A 282 -13.96 -0.82 11.04
C LEU A 282 -13.31 0.09 10.00
N LYS A 283 -12.26 0.84 10.40
CA LYS A 283 -11.50 1.68 9.48
C LYS A 283 -10.80 0.84 8.41
N SER A 284 -10.12 -0.24 8.78
CA SER A 284 -9.50 -1.16 7.81
C SER A 284 -10.53 -1.79 6.88
N PHE A 285 -11.69 -2.20 7.40
CA PHE A 285 -12.79 -2.73 6.59
C PHE A 285 -13.34 -1.71 5.59
N TYR A 286 -13.46 -0.45 6.03
CA TYR A 286 -13.90 0.64 5.18
C TYR A 286 -12.90 0.92 4.06
N GLU A 287 -11.61 0.96 4.39
CA GLU A 287 -10.52 1.14 3.43
C GLU A 287 -10.45 -0.02 2.43
N ASP A 288 -10.66 -1.26 2.88
CA ASP A 288 -10.67 -2.44 2.00
C ASP A 288 -11.90 -2.45 1.07
N CYS A 289 -13.09 -2.01 1.54
CA CYS A 289 -14.26 -1.85 0.67
C CYS A 289 -14.02 -0.82 -0.43
N ILE A 290 -13.44 0.34 -0.09
CA ILE A 290 -13.10 1.35 -1.09
C ILE A 290 -12.05 0.81 -2.06
N ARG A 291 -11.03 0.10 -1.55
CA ARG A 291 -9.93 -0.44 -2.37
C ARG A 291 -10.39 -1.52 -3.33
N HIS A 292 -11.19 -2.48 -2.86
CA HIS A 292 -11.54 -3.68 -3.64
C HIS A 292 -12.83 -3.53 -4.44
N LEU A 293 -13.78 -2.72 -3.96
CA LEU A 293 -15.11 -2.61 -4.56
C LEU A 293 -15.39 -1.21 -5.12
N GLY A 294 -14.58 -0.21 -4.79
CA GLY A 294 -14.84 1.19 -5.19
C GLY A 294 -16.09 1.78 -4.53
N GLU A 295 -16.59 1.15 -3.47
CA GLU A 295 -17.84 1.50 -2.79
C GLU A 295 -17.58 1.70 -1.29
N ASN A 296 -18.37 2.57 -0.65
CA ASN A 296 -18.32 2.73 0.80
C ASN A 296 -18.84 1.47 1.50
N LEU A 297 -18.26 1.13 2.65
CA LEU A 297 -18.71 0.01 3.47
C LEU A 297 -20.17 0.17 3.90
N SER A 298 -20.99 -0.81 3.53
CA SER A 298 -22.38 -0.92 3.95
C SER A 298 -22.43 -1.40 5.41
N LEU A 299 -22.67 -0.46 6.32
CA LEU A 299 -22.89 -0.78 7.74
C LEU A 299 -24.11 -1.69 7.95
N ILE A 300 -25.08 -1.66 7.01
CA ILE A 300 -26.26 -2.55 7.02
C ILE A 300 -25.82 -4.00 6.75
N GLU A 301 -25.01 -4.24 5.72
CA GLU A 301 -24.49 -5.60 5.46
C GLU A 301 -23.55 -6.07 6.55
N LEU A 302 -22.69 -5.19 7.08
CA LEU A 302 -21.79 -5.52 8.19
C LEU A 302 -22.55 -5.92 9.45
N SER A 303 -23.60 -5.18 9.82
CA SER A 303 -24.43 -5.53 10.99
C SER A 303 -25.20 -6.85 10.80
N ARG A 304 -25.69 -7.13 9.59
CA ARG A 304 -26.34 -8.40 9.24
C ARG A 304 -25.36 -9.57 9.29
N LEU A 305 -24.15 -9.40 8.76
CA LEU A 305 -23.08 -10.40 8.84
C LEU A 305 -22.77 -10.77 10.29
N GLN A 306 -22.61 -9.77 11.18
CA GLN A 306 -22.35 -10.02 12.60
C GLN A 306 -23.51 -10.77 13.28
N SER A 307 -24.76 -10.41 12.98
CA SER A 307 -25.95 -11.10 13.51
C SER A 307 -26.01 -12.56 13.07
N LEU A 308 -25.76 -12.84 11.79
CA LEU A 308 -25.75 -14.19 11.23
C LEU A 308 -24.61 -15.04 11.80
N MET A 309 -23.42 -14.45 12.00
CA MET A 309 -22.30 -15.12 12.67
C MET A 309 -22.62 -15.52 14.12
N ASP A 310 -23.40 -14.72 14.83
CA ASP A 310 -23.87 -15.06 16.19
C ASP A 310 -24.91 -16.18 16.20
N GLN A 311 -25.79 -16.24 15.20
CA GLN A 311 -26.74 -17.33 15.03
C GLN A 311 -26.04 -18.67 14.76
N GLN A 312 -25.00 -18.66 13.91
CA GLN A 312 -24.18 -19.85 13.62
C GLN A 312 -23.45 -20.35 14.88
N LYS A 313 -22.90 -19.44 15.70
CA LYS A 313 -22.27 -19.80 16.98
C LYS A 313 -23.26 -20.44 17.95
N ARG A 314 -24.50 -19.93 18.03
CA ARG A 314 -25.57 -20.51 18.85
C ARG A 314 -26.01 -21.88 18.35
N PHE A 315 -26.07 -22.09 17.03
CA PHE A 315 -26.43 -23.36 16.40
C PHE A 315 -25.39 -24.47 16.65
N VAL A 316 -24.09 -24.14 16.60
CA VAL A 316 -23.00 -25.08 16.94
C VAL A 316 -23.06 -25.46 18.43
N GLN A 317 -23.28 -24.48 19.32
CA GLN A 317 -23.40 -24.73 20.76
C GLN A 317 -24.66 -25.54 21.14
N SER A 318 -25.79 -25.34 20.44
CA SER A 318 -27.00 -26.15 20.65
C SER A 318 -26.84 -27.57 20.12
N SER A 319 -26.19 -27.76 18.97
CA SER A 319 -25.96 -29.07 18.35
C SER A 319 -25.04 -29.96 19.19
N LEU A 320 -23.99 -29.38 19.79
CA LEU A 320 -23.12 -30.09 20.75
C LEU A 320 -23.85 -30.52 22.02
N ARG A 321 -24.83 -29.73 22.50
CA ARG A 321 -25.66 -30.06 23.67
C ARG A 321 -26.68 -31.17 23.39
N THR A 322 -27.25 -31.24 22.18
CA THR A 322 -28.15 -32.34 21.78
C THR A 322 -27.41 -33.64 21.50
N GLN A 323 -26.20 -33.60 20.93
CA GLN A 323 -25.35 -34.79 20.74
C GLN A 323 -24.88 -35.39 22.07
N GLY A 324 -24.53 -34.54 23.05
CA GLY A 324 -24.17 -34.96 24.41
C GLY A 324 -25.32 -35.54 25.25
N ARG A 325 -26.59 -35.22 24.90
CA ARG A 325 -27.79 -35.83 25.52
C ARG A 325 -28.17 -37.18 24.89
N LYS A 326 -27.92 -37.39 23.59
CA LYS A 326 -28.14 -38.69 22.92
C LYS A 326 -27.11 -39.76 23.31
N ASN A 327 -25.90 -39.37 23.71
CA ASN A 327 -24.87 -40.29 24.20
C ASN A 327 -24.96 -40.58 25.72
N ARG A 328 -26.05 -40.15 26.37
CA ARG A 328 -26.32 -40.35 27.81
C ARG A 328 -27.68 -41.01 28.08
N GLN A 329 -28.32 -41.58 27.06
CA GLN A 329 -29.50 -42.44 27.22
C GLN A 329 -29.15 -43.88 26.86
#